data_AF-A0A9P9R187-F1
#
_entry.id   AF-A0A9P9R187-F1
#
_cell.length_a   1.000
_cell.length_b   1.000
_cell.length_c   1.000
_cell.angle_alpha   90.00
_cell.angle_beta   90.00
_cell.angle_gamma   90.00
#
_symmetry.space_group_name_H-M   'P 1'
#
loop_
_entity.id
_entity.type
_entity.pdbx_description
1 polymer ?
#
loop_
_entity_poly.entity_id
_entity_poly.type
_entity_poly.pdbx_seq_one_letter_code
_entity_poly.pdbx_strand_id
1 'polypeptide(L)'
;MGIIPARKAVAVAIQQGQSIKIANSYGKQVVDFWAFNAKDPHDYLSMVHTRTVLLKISISVGDKLVSTRRKPMVTLIEDTTPGVHDIIWSACSLERYAMQGVVGHHDNCADNMHTALKEGFQSFSIPDDWVPDPLNLFMNVAVDHRGGLNIKRPVSEKGQYVILKAEQDLILVMSACPQDIDPVNAGMPTDCEYEIFGGSSSQDQSITETCIPRALTKSRGRVKVALSFDFDAVSHWLGTGCHPDNNMADYSSGIFAGRVGAVRLLNLLKKMHISDKVTWFIPGHTMETFPETVQKVVESGAEIGLHGYAHEGIYQMTPAQEKDVLLKCIEVATKLCGKKPRGYRAPMYTIRETTVEMLREHEFLYDTSLMHHDSQPYWTPSDPPIKHIDFTKDASSWLEPTQLASQACSEGKNPLVEIPCGWYNEDMMPLQYLPHLANSNGYVGTRTVEQMWKDKFMWLWENSEVDGSADFIFPILMHPDTSGMAHIMGMAERVMVWLKNWGDSVEFCTHEQIARGWLAQQKDKSGRS
;
A
#
# COMPACT_ATOMS: atom_id res chain seq x y z
N MET A 1 -4.33 24.41 34.73
CA MET A 1 -4.15 24.60 33.27
C MET A 1 -2.76 24.09 32.91
N GLY A 2 -2.65 23.31 31.83
CA GLY A 2 -1.37 22.92 31.27
C GLY A 2 -0.78 24.07 30.46
N ILE A 3 0.53 24.04 30.24
CA ILE A 3 1.25 25.07 29.48
C ILE A 3 1.65 24.49 28.13
N ILE A 4 1.53 25.29 27.07
CA ILE A 4 2.12 25.07 25.75
C ILE A 4 3.34 26.01 25.70
N PRO A 5 4.56 25.51 25.97
CA PRO A 5 5.72 26.38 26.10
C PRO A 5 6.05 27.06 24.76
N ALA A 6 6.48 28.31 24.83
CA ALA A 6 6.89 29.09 23.68
C ALA A 6 7.88 28.30 22.81
N ARG A 7 7.66 28.33 21.50
CA ARG A 7 8.47 27.63 20.49
C ARG A 7 8.47 26.11 20.60
N LYS A 8 7.61 25.49 21.42
CA LYS A 8 7.49 24.04 21.61
C LYS A 8 6.05 23.58 21.45
N ALA A 9 5.86 22.26 21.45
CA ALA A 9 4.54 21.64 21.41
C ALA A 9 4.29 20.73 22.59
N VAL A 10 3.01 20.49 22.84
CA VAL A 10 2.51 19.46 23.75
C VAL A 10 1.51 18.58 23.02
N ALA A 11 1.49 17.30 23.38
CA ALA A 11 0.50 16.35 22.89
C ALA A 11 -0.32 15.81 24.07
N VAL A 12 -1.64 15.68 23.88
CA VAL A 12 -2.57 15.22 24.92
C VAL A 12 -3.66 14.34 24.35
N ALA A 13 -4.12 13.36 25.12
CA ALA A 13 -5.27 12.53 24.77
C ALA A 13 -6.55 13.22 25.22
N ILE A 14 -7.60 13.13 24.42
CA ILE A 14 -8.93 13.62 24.75
C ILE A 14 -9.97 12.57 24.33
N GLN A 15 -10.95 12.30 25.19
CA GLN A 15 -12.03 11.37 24.90
C GLN A 15 -13.19 12.07 24.20
N GLN A 16 -13.98 11.29 23.47
CA GLN A 16 -15.22 11.78 22.86
C GLN A 16 -16.10 12.50 23.89
N GLY A 17 -16.60 13.68 23.53
CA GLY A 17 -17.47 14.49 24.38
C GLY A 17 -16.72 15.45 25.30
N GLN A 18 -15.43 15.23 25.58
CA GLN A 18 -14.60 16.18 26.30
C GLN A 18 -14.33 17.43 25.47
N SER A 19 -13.95 18.50 26.15
CA SER A 19 -13.58 19.77 25.52
C SER A 19 -12.19 20.20 25.96
N ILE A 20 -11.48 20.82 25.03
CA ILE A 20 -10.21 21.47 25.29
C ILE A 20 -10.37 22.98 25.10
N LYS A 21 -9.99 23.75 26.13
CA LYS A 21 -9.81 25.19 26.05
C LYS A 21 -8.36 25.48 25.74
N ILE A 22 -8.10 26.38 24.80
CA ILE A 22 -6.76 26.86 24.44
C ILE A 22 -6.76 28.37 24.59
N ALA A 23 -5.98 28.88 25.54
CA ALA A 23 -5.97 30.28 25.94
C ALA A 23 -4.64 30.96 25.59
N ASN A 24 -4.75 32.19 25.09
CA ASN A 24 -3.64 33.03 24.70
C ASN A 24 -3.20 33.89 25.89
N SER A 25 -2.35 33.36 26.75
CA SER A 25 -2.03 33.94 28.07
C SER A 25 -1.28 35.28 28.01
N TYR A 26 -0.60 35.55 26.90
CA TYR A 26 0.13 36.80 26.64
C TYR A 26 -0.46 37.63 25.50
N GLY A 27 -1.40 37.08 24.73
CA GLY A 27 -1.94 37.68 23.52
C GLY A 27 -1.03 37.43 22.31
N LYS A 28 -1.60 37.52 21.11
CA LYS A 28 -0.90 37.45 19.82
C LYS A 28 -0.20 36.13 19.47
N GLN A 29 0.00 35.18 20.39
CA GLN A 29 0.62 33.89 20.07
C GLN A 29 -0.26 33.06 19.13
N VAL A 30 0.33 32.50 18.08
CA VAL A 30 -0.31 31.53 17.18
C VAL A 30 -0.08 30.12 17.71
N VAL A 31 -1.11 29.28 17.62
CA VAL A 31 -1.03 27.87 17.99
C VAL A 31 -1.40 27.01 16.79
N ASP A 32 -0.43 26.26 16.28
CA ASP A 32 -0.69 25.24 15.26
C ASP A 32 -1.30 24.04 15.98
N PHE A 33 -2.52 23.67 15.59
CA PHE A 33 -3.32 22.62 16.22
C PHE A 33 -3.53 21.45 15.24
N TRP A 34 -3.25 20.25 15.73
CA TRP A 34 -3.58 19.00 15.05
C TRP A 34 -4.44 18.12 15.95
N ALA A 35 -5.26 17.29 15.31
CA ALA A 35 -5.95 16.21 15.98
C ALA A 35 -5.82 14.94 15.14
N PHE A 36 -5.46 13.85 15.78
CA PHE A 36 -5.36 12.53 15.18
C PHE A 36 -6.37 11.60 15.83
N ASN A 37 -6.96 10.70 15.04
CA ASN A 37 -7.73 9.59 15.59
C ASN A 37 -6.81 8.75 16.47
N ALA A 38 -7.17 8.54 17.74
CA ALA A 38 -6.32 7.84 18.70
C ALA A 38 -6.06 6.36 18.31
N LYS A 39 -6.85 5.80 17.37
CA LYS A 39 -6.76 4.40 16.92
C LYS A 39 -6.24 4.25 15.49
N ASP A 40 -6.15 5.32 14.71
CA ASP A 40 -5.72 5.29 13.30
C ASP A 40 -4.88 6.55 12.96
N PRO A 41 -3.55 6.44 12.85
CA PRO A 41 -2.69 7.58 12.51
C PRO A 41 -2.92 8.15 11.10
N HIS A 42 -3.63 7.43 10.22
CA HIS A 42 -3.98 7.91 8.88
C HIS A 42 -5.31 8.69 8.83
N ASP A 43 -6.08 8.68 9.91
CA ASP A 43 -7.32 9.45 10.05
C ASP A 43 -7.08 10.66 10.97
N TYR A 44 -6.85 11.82 10.37
CA TYR A 44 -6.44 13.04 11.08
C TYR A 44 -7.20 14.26 10.58
N LEU A 45 -7.19 15.31 11.39
CA LEU A 45 -7.92 16.54 11.13
C LEU A 45 -7.38 17.19 9.85
N SER A 46 -8.27 17.41 8.88
CA SER A 46 -7.86 17.79 7.53
C SER A 46 -8.48 19.11 7.12
N MET A 47 -7.63 20.14 6.96
CA MET A 47 -8.08 21.46 6.55
C MET A 47 -8.64 21.46 5.12
N VAL A 48 -8.06 20.71 4.19
CA VAL A 48 -8.59 20.61 2.82
C VAL A 48 -10.00 20.01 2.79
N HIS A 49 -10.25 18.95 3.55
CA HIS A 49 -11.58 18.34 3.63
C HIS A 49 -12.56 19.25 4.39
N THR A 50 -12.10 19.91 5.45
CA THR A 50 -12.90 20.88 6.22
C THR A 50 -13.35 22.04 5.33
N ARG A 51 -12.48 22.62 4.51
CA ARG A 51 -12.86 23.66 3.53
C ARG A 51 -13.91 23.16 2.54
N THR A 52 -13.77 21.91 2.07
CA THR A 52 -14.77 21.31 1.16
C THR A 52 -16.11 21.07 1.84
N VAL A 53 -16.13 20.61 3.09
CA VAL A 53 -17.37 20.31 3.82
C VAL A 53 -18.08 21.57 4.27
N LEU A 54 -17.35 22.56 4.78
CA LEU A 54 -17.92 23.81 5.28
C LEU A 54 -18.13 24.84 4.16
N LEU A 55 -17.54 24.63 2.98
CA LEU A 55 -17.53 25.57 1.85
C LEU A 55 -17.03 26.98 2.23
N LYS A 56 -16.06 27.03 3.15
CA LYS A 56 -15.46 28.28 3.64
C LYS A 56 -14.00 28.11 4.00
N ILE A 57 -13.32 29.24 4.07
CA ILE A 57 -11.89 29.34 4.37
C ILE A 57 -11.60 29.93 5.75
N SER A 58 -12.64 30.09 6.57
CA SER A 58 -12.56 30.58 7.94
C SER A 58 -13.55 29.81 8.81
N ILE A 59 -13.17 29.48 10.03
CA ILE A 59 -14.04 28.76 10.97
C ILE A 59 -14.87 29.73 11.83
N SER A 60 -15.95 29.22 12.42
CA SER A 60 -16.89 29.95 13.25
C SER A 60 -17.46 29.02 14.31
N VAL A 61 -17.92 29.59 15.43
CA VAL A 61 -18.60 28.81 16.47
C VAL A 61 -19.77 28.03 15.87
N GLY A 62 -19.83 26.73 16.18
CA GLY A 62 -20.77 25.76 15.64
C GLY A 62 -20.20 24.86 14.54
N ASP A 63 -19.06 25.21 13.94
CA ASP A 63 -18.46 24.39 12.89
C ASP A 63 -17.92 23.07 13.40
N LYS A 64 -18.18 22.02 12.62
CA LYS A 64 -17.56 20.72 12.76
C LYS A 64 -16.42 20.58 11.77
N LEU A 65 -15.20 20.51 12.28
CA LEU A 65 -14.02 20.27 11.47
C LEU A 65 -13.82 18.75 11.32
N VAL A 66 -13.41 18.33 10.13
CA VAL A 66 -13.49 16.92 9.72
C VAL A 66 -12.13 16.32 9.38
N SER A 67 -12.07 14.99 9.45
CA SER A 67 -10.89 14.21 9.14
C SER A 67 -10.65 14.02 7.63
N THR A 68 -9.55 13.37 7.26
CA THR A 68 -9.29 12.85 5.90
C THR A 68 -10.40 11.92 5.39
N ARG A 69 -11.13 11.27 6.29
CA ARG A 69 -12.30 10.43 5.98
C ARG A 69 -13.64 11.18 6.11
N ARG A 70 -13.62 12.52 6.19
CA ARG A 70 -14.79 13.40 6.36
C ARG A 70 -15.62 13.12 7.61
N LYS A 71 -15.03 12.52 8.65
CA LYS A 71 -15.69 12.30 9.94
C LYS A 71 -15.47 13.53 10.84
N PRO A 72 -16.48 14.01 11.57
CA PRO A 72 -16.28 15.07 12.56
C PRO A 72 -15.20 14.68 13.59
N MET A 73 -14.22 15.56 13.81
CA MET A 73 -13.17 15.36 14.81
C MET A 73 -13.33 16.32 15.97
N VAL A 74 -13.42 17.61 15.66
CA VAL A 74 -13.63 18.65 16.67
C VAL A 74 -14.72 19.61 16.22
N THR A 75 -15.47 20.13 17.18
CA THR A 75 -16.44 21.20 16.98
C THR A 75 -15.96 22.44 17.72
N LEU A 76 -15.90 23.60 17.04
CA LEU A 76 -15.64 24.87 17.71
C LEU A 76 -16.90 25.29 18.47
N ILE A 77 -16.88 25.21 19.79
CA ILE A 77 -18.06 25.49 20.63
C ILE A 77 -18.02 26.86 21.30
N GLU A 78 -16.83 27.46 21.42
CA GLU A 78 -16.67 28.81 21.94
C GLU A 78 -15.42 29.46 21.35
N ASP A 79 -15.51 30.75 21.05
CA ASP A 79 -14.39 31.59 20.63
C ASP A 79 -14.62 33.00 21.19
N THR A 80 -13.70 33.46 22.03
CA THR A 80 -13.76 34.80 22.65
C THR A 80 -12.93 35.83 21.89
N THR A 81 -12.30 35.43 20.79
CA THR A 81 -11.54 36.30 19.88
C THR A 81 -12.46 36.90 18.81
N PRO A 82 -11.94 37.78 17.93
CA PRO A 82 -12.69 38.26 16.76
C PRO A 82 -13.00 37.20 15.69
N GLY A 83 -12.71 35.91 15.89
CA GLY A 83 -12.98 34.84 14.90
C GLY A 83 -11.93 34.71 13.80
N VAL A 84 -10.72 35.22 14.01
CA VAL A 84 -9.64 35.19 13.00
C VAL A 84 -8.68 34.05 13.30
N HIS A 85 -8.86 32.98 12.55
CA HIS A 85 -8.03 31.77 12.55
C HIS A 85 -7.77 31.35 11.11
N ASP A 86 -6.62 30.72 10.86
CA ASP A 86 -6.25 30.28 9.52
C ASP A 86 -6.38 28.76 9.36
N ILE A 87 -6.84 28.35 8.18
CA ILE A 87 -6.96 26.95 7.76
C ILE A 87 -6.38 26.75 6.36
N ILE A 88 -5.50 27.64 5.88
CA ILE A 88 -4.90 27.58 4.53
C ILE A 88 -3.39 27.43 4.61
N TRP A 89 -2.74 28.11 5.55
CA TRP A 89 -1.29 28.20 5.63
C TRP A 89 -0.69 26.93 6.24
N SER A 90 0.38 26.43 5.64
CA SER A 90 1.10 25.27 6.17
C SER A 90 1.85 25.63 7.46
N ALA A 91 2.14 24.62 8.29
CA ALA A 91 3.03 24.77 9.43
C ALA A 91 4.41 25.30 9.01
N CYS A 92 5.12 25.97 9.92
CA CYS A 92 6.53 26.34 9.68
C CYS A 92 7.44 25.09 9.75
N SER A 93 8.47 25.08 8.90
CA SER A 93 9.49 24.02 8.78
C SER A 93 10.88 24.64 8.56
N LEU A 94 11.93 23.83 8.63
CA LEU A 94 13.30 24.26 8.32
C LEU A 94 13.41 24.86 6.92
N GLU A 95 12.76 24.27 5.92
CA GLU A 95 12.73 24.77 4.54
C GLU A 95 12.05 26.13 4.45
N ARG A 96 10.95 26.34 5.19
CA ARG A 96 10.27 27.64 5.25
C ARG A 96 11.20 28.71 5.84
N TYR A 97 11.91 28.41 6.92
CA TYR A 97 12.87 29.35 7.51
C TYR A 97 14.06 29.63 6.59
N ALA A 98 14.54 28.61 5.86
CA ALA A 98 15.57 28.81 4.84
C ALA A 98 15.11 29.76 3.72
N MET A 99 13.84 29.66 3.27
CA MET A 99 13.25 30.61 2.31
C MET A 99 13.18 32.04 2.85
N GLN A 100 13.10 32.21 4.17
CA GLN A 100 13.11 33.51 4.85
C GLN A 100 14.53 34.01 5.17
N GLY A 101 15.56 33.28 4.76
CA GLY A 101 16.97 33.65 4.91
C GLY A 101 17.62 33.22 6.22
N VAL A 102 16.98 32.36 7.01
CA VAL A 102 17.61 31.78 8.20
C VAL A 102 18.69 30.78 7.78
N VAL A 103 19.86 30.90 8.42
CA VAL A 103 20.97 29.97 8.25
C VAL A 103 21.12 29.14 9.52
N GLY A 104 21.09 27.81 9.38
CA GLY A 104 21.20 26.89 10.51
C GLY A 104 19.85 26.49 11.10
N HIS A 105 19.88 25.99 12.34
CA HIS A 105 18.70 25.47 13.01
C HIS A 105 17.76 26.59 13.49
N HIS A 106 16.46 26.37 13.33
CA HIS A 106 15.42 27.16 13.96
C HIS A 106 14.28 26.25 14.42
N ASP A 107 13.79 26.46 15.64
CA ASP A 107 12.60 25.73 16.12
C ASP A 107 11.45 25.95 15.14
N ASN A 108 10.69 24.90 14.85
CA ASN A 108 9.59 24.96 13.91
C ASN A 108 8.46 24.01 14.31
N CYS A 109 7.26 24.31 13.83
CA CYS A 109 6.03 23.62 14.21
C CYS A 109 6.00 22.16 13.71
N ALA A 110 6.56 21.91 12.52
CA ALA A 110 6.72 20.56 11.97
C ALA A 110 7.50 19.65 12.94
N ASP A 111 8.71 20.05 13.30
CA ASP A 111 9.57 19.29 14.22
C ASP A 111 8.96 19.19 15.62
N ASN A 112 8.35 20.27 16.10
CA ASN A 112 7.67 20.30 17.40
C ASN A 112 6.54 19.27 17.47
N MET A 113 5.73 19.15 16.41
CA MET A 113 4.64 18.18 16.35
C MET A 113 5.16 16.75 16.47
N HIS A 114 6.18 16.40 15.67
CA HIS A 114 6.80 15.07 15.73
C HIS A 114 7.43 14.78 17.08
N THR A 115 8.11 15.76 17.67
CA THR A 115 8.73 15.63 19.01
C THR A 115 7.67 15.36 20.07
N ALA A 116 6.59 16.15 20.10
CA ALA A 116 5.51 15.98 21.08
C ALA A 116 4.79 14.62 20.94
N LEU A 117 4.58 14.13 19.72
CA LEU A 117 4.01 12.80 19.48
C LEU A 117 4.97 11.68 19.93
N LYS A 118 6.25 11.76 19.57
CA LYS A 118 7.26 10.77 19.97
C LYS A 118 7.42 10.68 21.49
N GLU A 119 7.39 11.82 22.17
CA GLU A 119 7.55 11.87 23.63
C GLU A 119 6.28 11.45 24.37
N GLY A 120 5.10 11.93 23.94
CA GLY A 120 3.82 11.69 24.63
C GLY A 120 3.11 10.39 24.26
N PHE A 121 3.34 9.89 23.04
CA PHE A 121 2.59 8.77 22.44
C PHE A 121 3.52 7.84 21.65
N GLN A 122 4.48 7.21 22.32
CA GLN A 122 5.51 6.36 21.69
C GLN A 122 4.97 5.24 20.80
N SER A 123 3.76 4.72 21.08
CA SER A 123 3.09 3.70 20.26
C SER A 123 2.35 4.28 19.04
N PHE A 124 2.27 5.60 18.92
CA PHE A 124 1.58 6.31 17.86
C PHE A 124 2.61 6.87 16.86
N SER A 125 2.71 6.24 15.70
CA SER A 125 3.71 6.58 14.68
C SER A 125 3.06 7.23 13.46
N ILE A 126 3.63 8.34 13.02
CA ILE A 126 3.38 8.97 11.71
C ILE A 126 4.72 9.07 10.96
N PRO A 127 4.74 9.13 9.61
CA PRO A 127 5.99 9.28 8.86
C PRO A 127 6.75 10.55 9.26
N ASP A 128 8.06 10.44 9.49
CA ASP A 128 8.91 11.54 9.97
C ASP A 128 9.09 12.69 8.95
N ASP A 129 8.81 12.43 7.68
CA ASP A 129 8.90 13.39 6.58
C ASP A 129 7.56 14.03 6.22
N TRP A 130 6.55 13.87 7.08
CA TRP A 130 5.18 14.25 6.76
C TRP A 130 4.47 14.98 7.91
N VAL A 131 3.89 16.13 7.57
CA VAL A 131 3.13 16.99 8.49
C VAL A 131 1.78 17.36 7.84
N PRO A 132 0.64 17.09 8.50
CA PRO A 132 -0.65 17.59 8.05
C PRO A 132 -0.73 19.13 8.10
N ASP A 133 -1.53 19.73 7.22
CA ASP A 133 -1.90 21.15 7.35
C ASP A 133 -2.58 21.38 8.72
N PRO A 134 -2.02 22.25 9.58
CA PRO A 134 -2.59 22.55 10.90
C PRO A 134 -3.87 23.37 10.80
N LEU A 135 -4.68 23.32 11.86
CA LEU A 135 -5.56 24.42 12.22
C LEU A 135 -4.73 25.49 12.92
N ASN A 136 -4.49 26.64 12.28
CA ASN A 136 -3.69 27.72 12.84
C ASN A 136 -4.56 28.65 13.69
N LEU A 137 -4.71 28.30 14.97
CA LEU A 137 -5.46 29.10 15.93
C LEU A 137 -4.77 30.45 16.14
N PHE A 138 -5.60 31.50 16.16
CA PHE A 138 -5.21 32.91 16.31
C PHE A 138 -4.38 33.51 15.17
N MET A 139 -4.05 32.75 14.13
CA MET A 139 -3.28 33.25 12.99
C MET A 139 -4.13 34.10 12.06
N ASN A 140 -3.55 35.20 11.56
CA ASN A 140 -4.22 36.14 10.68
C ASN A 140 -3.60 36.10 9.28
N VAL A 141 -4.17 35.27 8.41
CA VAL A 141 -3.83 35.23 6.99
C VAL A 141 -4.98 35.87 6.21
N ALA A 142 -4.73 37.06 5.68
CA ALA A 142 -5.72 37.78 4.89
C ALA A 142 -5.71 37.30 3.44
N VAL A 143 -6.89 36.98 2.90
CA VAL A 143 -7.09 36.70 1.47
C VAL A 143 -7.64 37.94 0.79
N ASP A 144 -6.97 38.41 -0.25
CA ASP A 144 -7.43 39.56 -1.03
C ASP A 144 -8.44 39.17 -2.13
N HIS A 145 -9.04 40.17 -2.78
CA HIS A 145 -10.04 39.98 -3.83
C HIS A 145 -9.52 39.30 -5.11
N ARG A 146 -8.20 39.07 -5.21
CA ARG A 146 -7.55 38.33 -6.31
C ARG A 146 -7.05 36.96 -5.87
N GLY A 147 -7.30 36.55 -4.63
CA GLY A 147 -6.81 35.29 -4.07
C GLY A 147 -5.37 35.36 -3.55
N GLY A 148 -4.76 36.55 -3.46
CA GLY A 148 -3.46 36.73 -2.82
C GLY A 148 -3.56 36.51 -1.31
N LEU A 149 -2.52 35.90 -0.72
CA LEU A 149 -2.44 35.62 0.70
C LEU A 149 -1.42 36.54 1.38
N ASN A 150 -1.78 37.14 2.51
CA ASN A 150 -0.93 38.06 3.24
C ASN A 150 -0.98 37.78 4.75
N ILE A 151 0.18 37.43 5.33
CA ILE A 151 0.33 37.22 6.77
C ILE A 151 0.29 38.59 7.47
N LYS A 152 -0.68 38.75 8.37
CA LYS A 152 -0.84 39.94 9.20
C LYS A 152 -0.61 39.60 10.67
N ARG A 153 -0.46 40.66 11.46
CA ARG A 153 -0.38 40.53 12.91
C ARG A 153 -1.64 39.85 13.46
N PRO A 154 -1.50 38.85 14.37
CA PRO A 154 -2.62 38.25 15.09
C PRO A 154 -3.50 39.30 15.79
N VAL A 155 -4.81 39.04 15.81
CA VAL A 155 -5.80 39.93 16.44
C VAL A 155 -6.23 39.46 17.83
N SER A 156 -5.84 38.25 18.25
CA SER A 156 -6.09 37.77 19.61
C SER A 156 -5.41 38.65 20.66
N GLU A 157 -6.10 38.90 21.75
CA GLU A 157 -5.61 39.64 22.91
C GLU A 157 -5.37 38.72 24.09
N LYS A 158 -4.65 39.24 25.09
CA LYS A 158 -4.34 38.53 26.32
C LYS A 158 -5.61 37.97 26.98
N GLY A 159 -5.58 36.68 27.32
CA GLY A 159 -6.64 35.97 28.04
C GLY A 159 -7.79 35.49 27.15
N GLN A 160 -7.81 35.85 25.86
CA GLN A 160 -8.77 35.28 24.92
C GLN A 160 -8.43 33.82 24.61
N TYR A 161 -9.46 33.04 24.30
CA TYR A 161 -9.37 31.59 24.12
C TYR A 161 -10.42 31.07 23.14
N VAL A 162 -10.18 29.84 22.69
CA VAL A 162 -11.15 28.99 21.98
C VAL A 162 -11.44 27.73 22.78
N ILE A 163 -12.61 27.13 22.57
CA ILE A 163 -12.97 25.82 23.12
C ILE A 163 -13.39 24.90 21.98
N LEU A 164 -12.70 23.77 21.86
CA LEU A 164 -12.96 22.71 20.90
C LEU A 164 -13.52 21.49 21.63
N LYS A 165 -14.70 21.01 21.22
CA LYS A 165 -15.27 19.75 21.70
C LYS A 165 -14.80 18.60 20.82
N ALA A 166 -14.30 17.54 21.44
CA ALA A 166 -13.95 16.31 20.74
C ALA A 166 -15.22 15.53 20.34
N GLU A 167 -15.37 15.25 19.04
CA GLU A 167 -16.47 14.46 18.48
C GLU A 167 -16.16 12.95 18.47
N GLN A 168 -14.92 12.57 18.80
CA GLN A 168 -14.43 11.19 18.96
C GLN A 168 -13.19 11.18 19.87
N ASP A 169 -12.61 10.00 20.15
CA ASP A 169 -11.36 9.88 20.91
C ASP A 169 -10.16 10.31 20.05
N LEU A 170 -9.35 11.24 20.55
CA LEU A 170 -8.30 11.90 19.78
C LEU A 170 -6.99 12.03 20.54
N ILE A 171 -5.91 12.12 19.79
CA ILE A 171 -4.63 12.66 20.23
C ILE A 171 -4.51 14.07 19.63
N LEU A 172 -4.44 15.07 20.50
CA LEU A 172 -4.29 16.47 20.10
C LEU A 172 -2.82 16.87 20.21
N VAL A 173 -2.34 17.67 19.26
CA VAL A 173 -1.01 18.28 19.31
C VAL A 173 -1.18 19.78 19.16
N MET A 174 -0.54 20.55 20.04
CA MET A 174 -0.60 22.01 20.05
C MET A 174 0.82 22.55 20.11
N SER A 175 1.24 23.27 19.06
CA SER A 175 2.56 23.92 18.98
C SER A 175 2.40 25.43 19.12
N ALA A 176 3.03 26.03 20.14
CA ALA A 176 3.18 27.48 20.20
C ALA A 176 4.18 27.89 19.12
N CYS A 177 3.67 28.45 18.02
CA CYS A 177 4.44 28.72 16.81
C CYS A 177 5.73 29.51 17.10
N PRO A 178 6.92 29.02 16.68
CA PRO A 178 8.19 29.72 16.92
C PRO A 178 8.46 30.95 16.03
N GLN A 179 7.60 31.22 15.03
CA GLN A 179 7.87 32.23 14.00
C GLN A 179 8.04 33.64 14.57
N ASP A 180 9.21 34.22 14.34
CA ASP A 180 9.65 35.53 14.85
C ASP A 180 10.17 36.47 13.74
N ILE A 181 10.11 36.05 12.47
CA ILE A 181 10.56 36.82 11.30
C ILE A 181 9.39 37.52 10.60
N ASP A 182 8.33 36.76 10.32
CA ASP A 182 7.09 37.31 9.74
C ASP A 182 6.21 37.92 10.85
N PRO A 183 5.16 38.71 10.52
CA PRO A 183 4.25 39.32 11.50
C PRO A 183 3.49 38.35 12.43
N VAL A 184 3.71 37.04 12.29
CA VAL A 184 3.21 35.99 13.18
C VAL A 184 3.70 36.26 14.61
N ASN A 185 2.90 35.87 15.61
CA ASN A 185 3.21 36.05 17.04
C ASN A 185 3.50 37.50 17.47
N ALA A 186 3.21 38.49 16.62
CA ALA A 186 3.68 39.86 16.79
C ALA A 186 5.21 39.98 17.01
N GLY A 187 5.99 39.05 16.45
CA GLY A 187 7.46 39.03 16.52
C GLY A 187 8.04 38.49 17.84
N MET A 188 7.22 37.98 18.77
CA MET A 188 7.70 37.44 20.03
C MET A 188 6.91 36.18 20.42
N PRO A 189 7.45 34.98 20.18
CA PRO A 189 6.84 33.74 20.65
C PRO A 189 6.72 33.73 22.18
N THR A 190 5.54 33.35 22.67
CA THR A 190 5.17 33.30 24.10
C THR A 190 4.41 32.01 24.39
N ASP A 191 4.25 31.71 25.68
CA ASP A 191 3.50 30.54 26.11
C ASP A 191 1.99 30.71 25.85
N CYS A 192 1.32 29.59 25.63
CA CYS A 192 -0.14 29.50 25.73
C CYS A 192 -0.50 28.53 26.85
N GLU A 193 -1.78 28.50 27.23
CA GLU A 193 -2.29 27.56 28.20
C GLU A 193 -3.42 26.71 27.62
N TYR A 194 -3.60 25.51 28.16
CA TYR A 194 -4.72 24.65 27.80
C TYR A 194 -5.37 24.00 29.03
N GLU A 195 -6.62 23.60 28.86
CA GLU A 195 -7.40 22.89 29.88
C GLU A 195 -8.33 21.88 29.23
N ILE A 196 -8.34 20.64 29.70
CA ILE A 196 -9.29 19.61 29.27
C ILE A 196 -10.35 19.46 30.36
N PHE A 197 -11.62 19.50 29.98
CA PHE A 197 -12.74 19.37 30.90
C PHE A 197 -13.97 18.77 30.21
N GLY A 198 -14.99 18.46 31.01
CA GLY A 198 -16.25 17.90 30.52
C GLY A 198 -16.14 16.40 30.26
N GLY A 199 -16.39 15.58 31.26
CA GLY A 199 -16.55 14.14 31.14
C GLY A 199 -17.24 13.64 32.40
N SER A 200 -18.12 12.64 32.29
CA SER A 200 -18.71 12.02 33.48
C SER A 200 -17.60 11.41 34.33
N SER A 201 -17.42 11.93 35.55
CA SER A 201 -16.48 11.44 36.53
C SER A 201 -16.66 9.94 36.77
N SER A 202 -15.68 9.14 36.37
CA SER A 202 -15.29 7.98 37.15
C SER A 202 -13.81 8.16 37.49
N GLN A 203 -13.58 8.56 38.73
CA GLN A 203 -12.30 8.31 39.38
C GLN A 203 -12.15 6.79 39.43
N ASP A 204 -11.20 6.25 38.67
CA ASP A 204 -10.45 5.12 39.18
C ASP A 204 -9.02 5.14 38.63
N GLN A 205 -8.07 5.46 39.50
CA GLN A 205 -6.70 5.02 39.35
C GLN A 205 -6.67 3.54 39.69
N SER A 206 -6.96 2.71 38.71
CA SER A 206 -6.25 1.45 38.54
C SER A 206 -6.33 1.06 37.07
N ILE A 207 -5.18 0.89 36.44
CA ILE A 207 -5.08 0.11 35.21
C ILE A 207 -5.26 -1.34 35.68
N THR A 208 -6.49 -1.74 35.97
CA THR A 208 -6.87 -3.14 36.07
C THR A 208 -7.62 -3.53 34.81
N GLU A 209 -7.12 -4.57 34.19
CA GLU A 209 -7.60 -5.18 32.96
C GLU A 209 -9.12 -5.45 32.95
N THR A 210 -9.66 -5.40 31.73
CA THR A 210 -10.86 -6.10 31.23
C THR A 210 -12.24 -5.66 31.71
N CYS A 211 -12.88 -4.82 30.90
CA CYS A 211 -14.21 -5.15 30.39
C CYS A 211 -14.04 -5.55 28.93
N ILE A 212 -14.23 -6.84 28.64
CA ILE A 212 -14.36 -7.38 27.29
C ILE A 212 -15.83 -7.18 26.87
N PRO A 213 -16.19 -6.16 26.07
CA PRO A 213 -17.32 -6.29 25.18
C PRO A 213 -16.85 -7.18 24.02
N ARG A 214 -17.29 -8.43 24.03
CA ARG A 214 -17.07 -9.49 23.03
C ARG A 214 -15.78 -9.29 22.23
N ALA A 215 -14.71 -9.97 22.63
CA ALA A 215 -13.55 -10.15 21.79
C ALA A 215 -14.00 -10.54 20.37
N LEU A 216 -14.04 -9.57 19.47
CA LEU A 216 -13.43 -9.74 18.18
C LEU A 216 -11.94 -9.47 18.43
N THR A 217 -11.29 -10.31 19.24
CA THR A 217 -10.01 -10.83 18.79
C THR A 217 -10.31 -11.60 17.52
N LYS A 218 -10.60 -10.89 16.42
CA LYS A 218 -10.15 -11.39 15.14
C LYS A 218 -8.67 -11.53 15.38
N SER A 219 -8.18 -12.77 15.40
CA SER A 219 -6.76 -13.02 15.23
C SER A 219 -6.36 -12.13 14.05
N ARG A 220 -5.59 -11.05 14.30
CA ARG A 220 -5.15 -10.21 13.19
C ARG A 220 -4.34 -11.13 12.30
N GLY A 221 -4.87 -11.38 11.10
CA GLY A 221 -4.34 -12.40 10.23
C GLY A 221 -2.89 -12.13 9.88
N ARG A 222 -2.14 -13.19 9.64
CA ARG A 222 -0.82 -13.08 9.02
C ARG A 222 -1.01 -12.91 7.52
N VAL A 223 -0.26 -11.98 6.94
CA VAL A 223 -0.21 -11.78 5.50
C VAL A 223 1.05 -12.43 4.96
N LYS A 224 0.89 -13.30 3.95
CA LYS A 224 2.02 -13.81 3.19
C LYS A 224 2.11 -13.07 1.86
N VAL A 225 3.12 -12.23 1.71
CA VAL A 225 3.38 -11.53 0.45
C VAL A 225 4.07 -12.49 -0.50
N ALA A 226 3.40 -12.80 -1.60
CA ALA A 226 3.94 -13.60 -2.70
C ALA A 226 4.52 -12.64 -3.75
N LEU A 227 5.66 -12.02 -3.42
CA LEU A 227 6.36 -11.13 -4.36
C LEU A 227 7.09 -11.97 -5.41
N SER A 228 6.74 -11.75 -6.68
CA SER A 228 7.30 -12.49 -7.80
C SER A 228 7.77 -11.60 -8.94
N PHE A 229 8.67 -12.18 -9.74
CA PHE A 229 9.24 -11.53 -10.90
C PHE A 229 9.12 -12.41 -12.14
N ASP A 230 8.37 -11.95 -13.13
CA ASP A 230 8.28 -12.60 -14.44
C ASP A 230 9.39 -12.02 -15.31
N PHE A 231 10.42 -12.83 -15.58
CA PHE A 231 11.65 -12.39 -16.22
C PHE A 231 11.57 -12.59 -17.74
N ASP A 232 10.64 -11.89 -18.38
CA ASP A 232 10.27 -12.15 -19.76
C ASP A 232 11.37 -11.78 -20.75
N ALA A 233 11.97 -10.60 -20.61
CA ALA A 233 13.06 -10.12 -21.45
C ALA A 233 12.79 -10.31 -22.97
N VAL A 234 13.74 -10.87 -23.71
CA VAL A 234 13.60 -11.06 -25.16
C VAL A 234 12.47 -12.04 -25.51
N SER A 235 12.19 -13.03 -24.65
CA SER A 235 11.14 -14.00 -24.94
C SER A 235 9.76 -13.38 -25.08
N HIS A 236 9.45 -12.29 -24.34
CA HIS A 236 8.21 -11.54 -24.54
C HIS A 236 7.94 -11.24 -26.02
N TRP A 237 8.95 -10.71 -26.72
CA TRP A 237 8.86 -10.29 -28.12
C TRP A 237 8.83 -11.45 -29.12
N LEU A 238 9.15 -12.66 -28.67
CA LEU A 238 9.11 -13.88 -29.49
C LEU A 238 7.77 -14.62 -29.36
N GLY A 239 7.13 -14.56 -28.19
CA GLY A 239 5.87 -15.22 -27.89
C GLY A 239 4.69 -14.25 -27.87
N THR A 240 4.29 -13.79 -26.69
CA THR A 240 3.08 -12.97 -26.48
C THR A 240 3.11 -11.61 -27.19
N GLY A 241 4.26 -10.93 -27.19
CA GLY A 241 4.50 -9.67 -27.88
C GLY A 241 4.96 -9.85 -29.33
N CYS A 242 4.85 -11.05 -29.90
CA CYS A 242 5.27 -11.33 -31.27
C CYS A 242 4.42 -10.56 -32.28
N HIS A 243 5.07 -9.75 -33.11
CA HIS A 243 4.44 -8.99 -34.18
C HIS A 243 5.38 -8.93 -35.40
N PRO A 244 4.87 -8.99 -36.65
CA PRO A 244 5.71 -8.93 -37.85
C PRO A 244 6.54 -7.64 -37.95
N ASP A 245 6.08 -6.54 -37.35
CA ASP A 245 6.77 -5.24 -37.37
C ASP A 245 7.73 -5.04 -36.18
N ASN A 246 7.93 -6.08 -35.34
CA ASN A 246 8.93 -6.03 -34.28
C ASN A 246 10.32 -5.78 -34.89
N ASN A 247 11.03 -4.80 -34.35
CA ASN A 247 12.33 -4.37 -34.86
C ASN A 247 13.38 -4.34 -33.75
N MET A 248 14.60 -3.91 -34.11
CA MET A 248 15.73 -3.88 -33.18
C MET A 248 15.44 -3.09 -31.90
N ALA A 249 14.65 -2.01 -31.96
CA ALA A 249 14.30 -1.23 -30.78
C ALA A 249 13.47 -2.07 -29.79
N ASP A 250 12.50 -2.83 -30.29
CA ASP A 250 11.63 -3.69 -29.47
C ASP A 250 12.48 -4.76 -28.77
N TYR A 251 13.28 -5.53 -29.52
CA TYR A 251 14.18 -6.52 -28.93
C TYR A 251 15.19 -5.92 -27.95
N SER A 252 15.65 -4.69 -28.20
CA SER A 252 16.60 -4.01 -27.30
C SER A 252 16.02 -3.76 -25.90
N SER A 253 14.69 -3.60 -25.77
CA SER A 253 14.02 -3.47 -24.47
C SER A 253 14.07 -4.79 -23.68
N GLY A 254 13.92 -5.94 -24.35
CA GLY A 254 14.14 -7.24 -23.73
C GLY A 254 15.61 -7.47 -23.32
N ILE A 255 16.57 -6.97 -24.12
CA ILE A 255 17.99 -6.99 -23.74
C ILE A 255 18.24 -6.11 -22.50
N PHE A 256 17.56 -4.96 -22.39
CA PHE A 256 17.61 -4.11 -21.21
C PHE A 256 17.10 -4.86 -19.96
N ALA A 257 15.96 -5.55 -20.05
CA ALA A 257 15.45 -6.35 -18.94
C ALA A 257 16.48 -7.39 -18.48
N GLY A 258 17.05 -8.13 -19.43
CA GLY A 258 18.05 -9.19 -19.21
C GLY A 258 19.37 -8.72 -18.59
N ARG A 259 19.86 -7.55 -19.00
CA ARG A 259 21.20 -7.05 -18.59
C ARG A 259 21.18 -6.00 -17.50
N VAL A 260 20.08 -5.26 -17.36
CA VAL A 260 20.00 -4.07 -16.51
C VAL A 260 18.84 -4.18 -15.53
N GLY A 261 17.62 -4.42 -16.03
CA GLY A 261 16.40 -4.44 -15.20
C GLY A 261 16.48 -5.46 -14.08
N ALA A 262 16.82 -6.71 -14.41
CA ALA A 262 16.88 -7.79 -13.43
C ALA A 262 17.99 -7.57 -12.39
N VAL A 263 19.14 -7.05 -12.81
CA VAL A 263 20.26 -6.74 -11.90
C VAL A 263 19.87 -5.63 -10.91
N ARG A 264 19.14 -4.60 -11.36
CA ARG A 264 18.65 -3.53 -10.48
C ARG A 264 17.67 -4.05 -9.43
N LEU A 265 16.68 -4.84 -9.85
CA LEU A 265 15.71 -5.44 -8.95
C LEU A 265 16.40 -6.39 -7.95
N LEU A 266 17.33 -7.23 -8.41
CA LEU A 266 18.09 -8.10 -7.53
C LEU A 266 18.90 -7.33 -6.47
N ASN A 267 19.54 -6.22 -6.87
CA ASN A 267 20.28 -5.37 -5.94
C ASN A 267 19.35 -4.71 -4.91
N LEU A 268 18.15 -4.28 -5.33
CA LEU A 268 17.12 -3.75 -4.42
C LEU A 268 16.67 -4.82 -3.43
N LEU A 269 16.34 -6.03 -3.91
CA LEU A 269 15.94 -7.15 -3.05
C LEU A 269 17.01 -7.51 -2.01
N LYS A 270 18.29 -7.50 -2.42
CA LYS A 270 19.44 -7.71 -1.51
C LYS A 270 19.56 -6.59 -0.47
N LYS A 271 19.45 -5.33 -0.89
CA LYS A 271 19.42 -4.15 0.01
C LYS A 271 18.27 -4.26 1.03
N MET A 272 17.16 -4.87 0.62
CA MET A 272 15.98 -5.06 1.46
C MET A 272 16.00 -6.36 2.28
N HIS A 273 17.02 -7.21 2.14
CA HIS A 273 17.15 -8.50 2.81
C HIS A 273 15.96 -9.45 2.58
N ILE A 274 15.45 -9.49 1.34
CA ILE A 274 14.34 -10.37 0.94
C ILE A 274 14.63 -11.13 -0.37
N SER A 275 15.87 -11.13 -0.87
CA SER A 275 16.22 -11.75 -2.16
C SER A 275 16.09 -13.27 -2.18
N ASP A 276 16.03 -13.93 -1.03
CA ASP A 276 15.79 -15.36 -0.82
C ASP A 276 14.31 -15.68 -0.49
N LYS A 277 13.45 -14.65 -0.47
CA LYS A 277 12.03 -14.73 -0.06
C LYS A 277 11.07 -14.37 -1.19
N VAL A 278 11.56 -14.42 -2.42
CA VAL A 278 10.80 -14.09 -3.63
C VAL A 278 10.90 -15.23 -4.65
N THR A 279 9.99 -15.23 -5.61
CA THR A 279 9.96 -16.21 -6.70
C THR A 279 10.22 -15.52 -8.04
N TRP A 280 11.10 -16.06 -8.86
CA TRP A 280 11.32 -15.62 -10.24
C TRP A 280 10.76 -16.67 -11.19
N PHE A 281 9.77 -16.30 -12.00
CA PHE A 281 9.27 -17.13 -13.08
C PHE A 281 10.03 -16.75 -14.35
N ILE A 282 10.81 -17.68 -14.88
CA ILE A 282 11.78 -17.36 -15.94
C ILE A 282 11.48 -18.25 -17.16
N PRO A 283 11.29 -17.67 -18.35
CA PRO A 283 11.19 -18.44 -19.57
C PRO A 283 12.49 -19.19 -19.87
N GLY A 284 12.40 -20.39 -20.43
CA GLY A 284 13.58 -21.20 -20.81
C GLY A 284 14.54 -20.45 -21.75
N HIS A 285 14.00 -19.67 -22.68
CA HIS A 285 14.77 -18.79 -23.56
C HIS A 285 15.56 -17.74 -22.76
N THR A 286 14.95 -17.08 -21.77
CA THR A 286 15.65 -16.11 -20.91
C THR A 286 16.77 -16.80 -20.11
N MET A 287 16.54 -18.01 -19.59
CA MET A 287 17.56 -18.80 -18.89
C MET A 287 18.79 -19.05 -19.77
N GLU A 288 18.58 -19.44 -21.03
CA GLU A 288 19.68 -19.74 -21.97
C GLU A 288 20.31 -18.47 -22.59
N THR A 289 19.56 -17.36 -22.68
CA THR A 289 20.01 -16.09 -23.28
C THR A 289 20.80 -15.22 -22.30
N PHE A 290 20.42 -15.20 -21.02
CA PHE A 290 21.06 -14.40 -19.98
C PHE A 290 21.57 -15.26 -18.80
N PRO A 291 22.39 -16.30 -19.07
CA PRO A 291 22.76 -17.29 -18.05
C PRO A 291 23.49 -16.65 -16.86
N GLU A 292 24.33 -15.65 -17.09
CA GLU A 292 25.02 -14.93 -16.00
C GLU A 292 24.07 -14.15 -15.08
N THR A 293 23.04 -13.52 -15.64
CA THR A 293 22.05 -12.78 -14.83
C THR A 293 21.18 -13.75 -14.06
N VAL A 294 20.70 -14.83 -14.71
CA VAL A 294 19.86 -15.83 -14.03
C VAL A 294 20.66 -16.57 -12.96
N GLN A 295 21.93 -16.87 -13.19
CA GLN A 295 22.81 -17.44 -12.16
C GLN A 295 22.88 -16.57 -10.90
N LYS A 296 22.94 -15.23 -11.03
CA LYS A 296 22.90 -14.32 -9.87
C LYS A 296 21.58 -14.38 -9.09
N VAL A 297 20.47 -14.64 -9.78
CA VAL A 297 19.15 -14.85 -9.14
C VAL A 297 19.13 -16.17 -8.38
N VAL A 298 19.65 -17.24 -8.98
CA VAL A 298 19.80 -18.55 -8.31
C VAL A 298 20.68 -18.41 -7.05
N GLU A 299 21.82 -17.73 -7.17
CA GLU A 299 22.75 -17.48 -6.06
C GLU A 299 22.17 -16.58 -4.95
N SER A 300 21.11 -15.82 -5.21
CA SER A 300 20.46 -15.03 -4.16
C SER A 300 19.55 -15.85 -3.25
N GLY A 301 19.35 -17.14 -3.56
CA GLY A 301 18.45 -18.03 -2.85
C GLY A 301 16.98 -17.88 -3.26
N ALA A 302 16.68 -17.08 -4.30
CA ALA A 302 15.32 -16.93 -4.79
C ALA A 302 14.78 -18.28 -5.31
N GLU A 303 13.46 -18.46 -5.20
CA GLU A 303 12.80 -19.58 -5.86
C GLU A 303 12.77 -19.35 -7.37
N ILE A 304 12.98 -20.40 -8.17
CA ILE A 304 12.83 -20.37 -9.63
C ILE A 304 11.63 -21.21 -10.06
N GLY A 305 10.66 -20.55 -10.71
CA GLY A 305 9.53 -21.17 -11.38
C GLY A 305 9.67 -21.13 -12.91
N LEU A 306 8.89 -21.95 -13.60
CA LEU A 306 8.85 -21.98 -15.07
C LEU A 306 7.85 -20.97 -15.64
N HIS A 307 8.16 -20.44 -16.83
CA HIS A 307 7.34 -19.45 -17.51
C HIS A 307 7.31 -19.59 -19.04
N GLY A 308 7.01 -20.80 -19.55
CA GLY A 308 7.16 -21.12 -20.97
C GLY A 308 8.62 -21.16 -21.42
N TYR A 309 8.87 -21.34 -22.73
CA TYR A 309 10.24 -21.29 -23.26
C TYR A 309 10.51 -19.91 -23.84
N ALA A 310 9.82 -19.54 -24.91
CA ALA A 310 9.87 -18.22 -25.53
C ALA A 310 8.63 -17.38 -25.20
N HIS A 311 8.08 -17.55 -23.99
CA HIS A 311 6.90 -16.83 -23.49
C HIS A 311 5.68 -16.98 -24.42
N GLU A 312 5.41 -18.21 -24.85
CA GLU A 312 4.35 -18.55 -25.80
C GLU A 312 2.97 -18.59 -25.13
N GLY A 313 1.98 -17.90 -25.71
CA GLY A 313 0.59 -18.02 -25.30
C GLY A 313 -0.01 -19.35 -25.74
N ILE A 314 -0.92 -19.91 -24.93
CA ILE A 314 -1.47 -21.26 -25.19
C ILE A 314 -2.30 -21.35 -26.49
N TYR A 315 -2.80 -20.21 -26.98
CA TYR A 315 -3.50 -20.09 -28.25
C TYR A 315 -2.56 -20.17 -29.47
N GLN A 316 -1.25 -20.02 -29.26
CA GLN A 316 -0.21 -20.11 -30.31
C GLN A 316 0.33 -21.54 -30.47
N MET A 317 0.00 -22.44 -29.54
CA MET A 317 0.56 -23.79 -29.48
C MET A 317 -0.49 -24.88 -29.63
N THR A 318 -0.10 -25.95 -30.30
CA THR A 318 -0.76 -27.26 -30.21
C THR A 318 -0.42 -27.94 -28.87
N PRO A 319 -1.24 -28.88 -28.38
CA PRO A 319 -0.93 -29.63 -27.16
C PRO A 319 0.42 -30.37 -27.20
N ALA A 320 0.85 -30.82 -28.39
CA ALA A 320 2.16 -31.46 -28.56
C ALA A 320 3.31 -30.46 -28.36
N GLN A 321 3.20 -29.26 -28.95
CA GLN A 321 4.19 -28.18 -28.75
C GLN A 321 4.25 -27.75 -27.28
N GLU A 322 3.09 -27.62 -26.62
CA GLU A 322 3.01 -27.27 -25.20
C GLU A 322 3.79 -28.27 -24.34
N LYS A 323 3.60 -29.58 -24.60
CA LYS A 323 4.33 -30.65 -23.92
C LYS A 323 5.84 -30.55 -24.14
N ASP A 324 6.26 -30.38 -25.40
CA ASP A 324 7.69 -30.28 -25.74
C ASP A 324 8.35 -29.06 -25.08
N VAL A 325 7.65 -27.93 -25.05
CA VAL A 325 8.06 -26.70 -24.35
C VAL A 325 8.22 -26.96 -22.85
N LEU A 326 7.22 -27.58 -22.20
CA LEU A 326 7.29 -27.88 -20.77
C LEU A 326 8.49 -28.78 -20.43
N LEU A 327 8.70 -29.85 -21.21
CA LEU A 327 9.81 -30.79 -21.00
C LEU A 327 11.17 -30.10 -21.16
N LYS A 328 11.33 -29.27 -22.20
CA LYS A 328 12.56 -28.48 -22.41
C LYS A 328 12.81 -27.51 -21.26
N CYS A 329 11.77 -26.82 -20.77
CA CYS A 329 11.91 -25.90 -19.65
C CYS A 329 12.29 -26.61 -18.34
N ILE A 330 11.72 -27.79 -18.08
CA ILE A 330 12.14 -28.63 -16.93
C ILE A 330 13.62 -28.97 -17.04
N GLU A 331 14.10 -29.39 -18.22
CA GLU A 331 15.51 -29.72 -18.47
C GLU A 331 16.43 -28.53 -18.17
N VAL A 332 16.15 -27.38 -18.80
CA VAL A 332 16.96 -26.16 -18.68
C VAL A 332 16.99 -25.67 -17.23
N ALA A 333 15.84 -25.57 -16.58
CA ALA A 333 15.75 -25.10 -15.19
C ALA A 333 16.44 -26.07 -14.22
N THR A 334 16.29 -27.39 -14.43
CA THR A 334 16.93 -28.40 -13.58
C THR A 334 18.45 -28.34 -13.70
N LYS A 335 18.97 -28.15 -14.91
CA LYS A 335 20.41 -27.99 -15.16
C LYS A 335 20.97 -26.76 -14.46
N LEU A 336 20.23 -25.65 -14.45
CA LEU A 336 20.67 -24.39 -13.86
C LEU A 336 20.54 -24.36 -12.33
N CYS A 337 19.42 -24.88 -11.80
CA CYS A 337 19.11 -24.80 -10.37
C CYS A 337 19.62 -26.00 -9.56
N GLY A 338 20.06 -27.08 -10.23
CA GLY A 338 20.44 -28.35 -9.60
C GLY A 338 19.26 -29.15 -9.01
N LYS A 339 18.03 -28.62 -9.11
CA LYS A 339 16.79 -29.26 -8.66
C LYS A 339 15.66 -28.98 -9.64
N LYS A 340 14.70 -29.91 -9.71
CA LYS A 340 13.51 -29.75 -10.54
C LYS A 340 12.67 -28.56 -10.05
N PRO A 341 12.19 -27.67 -10.94
CA PRO A 341 11.29 -26.59 -10.56
C PRO A 341 9.98 -27.15 -9.99
N ARG A 342 9.39 -26.41 -9.04
CA ARG A 342 8.16 -26.81 -8.34
C ARG A 342 6.96 -25.92 -8.70
N GLY A 343 7.21 -24.76 -9.28
CA GLY A 343 6.21 -23.77 -9.66
C GLY A 343 6.14 -23.54 -11.16
N TYR A 344 4.94 -23.21 -11.62
CA TYR A 344 4.67 -22.80 -12.99
C TYR A 344 3.81 -21.54 -12.98
N ARG A 345 4.09 -20.63 -13.92
CA ARG A 345 3.19 -19.55 -14.32
C ARG A 345 3.09 -19.57 -15.83
N ALA A 346 1.88 -19.51 -16.37
CA ALA A 346 1.70 -19.48 -17.80
C ALA A 346 1.91 -18.08 -18.37
N PRO A 347 2.58 -17.94 -19.52
CA PRO A 347 2.60 -16.69 -20.27
C PRO A 347 1.17 -16.13 -20.48
N MET A 348 0.99 -14.85 -20.14
CA MET A 348 -0.31 -14.13 -20.18
C MET A 348 -1.44 -14.77 -19.35
N TYR A 349 -1.12 -15.61 -18.35
CA TYR A 349 -2.10 -16.36 -17.58
C TYR A 349 -3.00 -17.26 -18.44
N THR A 350 -2.51 -17.68 -19.61
CA THR A 350 -3.29 -18.50 -20.54
C THR A 350 -2.92 -19.97 -20.38
N ILE A 351 -3.83 -20.78 -19.85
CA ILE A 351 -3.67 -22.25 -19.72
C ILE A 351 -4.87 -23.01 -20.27
N ARG A 352 -4.67 -24.30 -20.54
CA ARG A 352 -5.73 -25.28 -20.81
C ARG A 352 -5.88 -26.23 -19.63
N GLU A 353 -6.97 -26.97 -19.62
CA GLU A 353 -7.16 -28.10 -18.70
C GLU A 353 -6.05 -29.14 -18.88
N THR A 354 -5.57 -29.34 -20.12
CA THR A 354 -4.44 -30.22 -20.42
C THR A 354 -3.12 -29.73 -19.79
N THR A 355 -2.94 -28.43 -19.63
CA THR A 355 -1.78 -27.85 -18.92
C THR A 355 -1.79 -28.31 -17.47
N VAL A 356 -2.94 -28.18 -16.79
CA VAL A 356 -3.12 -28.60 -15.39
C VAL A 356 -2.82 -30.10 -15.24
N GLU A 357 -3.27 -30.93 -16.16
CA GLU A 357 -2.97 -32.37 -16.16
C GLU A 357 -1.47 -32.65 -16.31
N MET A 358 -0.81 -32.00 -17.27
CA MET A 358 0.64 -32.17 -17.47
C MET A 358 1.46 -31.70 -16.26
N LEU A 359 1.08 -30.58 -15.64
CA LEU A 359 1.74 -30.10 -14.42
C LEU A 359 1.62 -31.12 -13.27
N ARG A 360 0.46 -31.78 -13.13
CA ARG A 360 0.26 -32.88 -12.18
C ARG A 360 1.10 -34.10 -12.53
N GLU A 361 1.11 -34.53 -13.80
CA GLU A 361 1.94 -35.65 -14.28
C GLU A 361 3.43 -35.45 -14.00
N HIS A 362 3.89 -34.20 -14.13
CA HIS A 362 5.26 -33.81 -13.85
C HIS A 362 5.49 -33.34 -12.40
N GLU A 363 4.56 -33.61 -11.47
CA GLU A 363 4.72 -33.38 -10.03
C GLU A 363 5.04 -31.93 -9.63
N PHE A 364 4.54 -30.96 -10.38
CA PHE A 364 4.54 -29.56 -9.95
C PHE A 364 3.74 -29.42 -8.66
N LEU A 365 4.21 -28.54 -7.77
CA LEU A 365 3.57 -28.27 -6.50
C LEU A 365 2.43 -27.27 -6.65
N TYR A 366 2.65 -26.24 -7.47
CA TYR A 366 1.68 -25.18 -7.66
C TYR A 366 1.71 -24.58 -9.07
N ASP A 367 0.57 -24.03 -9.45
CA ASP A 367 0.37 -23.08 -10.55
C ASP A 367 -0.01 -21.70 -9.97
N THR A 368 0.22 -20.64 -10.74
CA THR A 368 -0.13 -19.26 -10.36
C THR A 368 -0.60 -18.48 -11.59
N SER A 369 -1.56 -19.06 -12.29
CA SER A 369 -2.07 -18.59 -13.58
C SER A 369 -3.59 -18.38 -13.59
N LEU A 370 -4.31 -18.76 -12.54
CA LEU A 370 -5.76 -18.71 -12.46
C LEU A 370 -6.25 -17.68 -11.44
N MET A 371 -7.49 -17.21 -11.64
CA MET A 371 -8.09 -16.08 -10.90
C MET A 371 -9.43 -16.43 -10.24
N HIS A 372 -9.63 -17.67 -9.79
CA HIS A 372 -10.88 -18.06 -9.09
C HIS A 372 -10.94 -17.46 -7.69
N HIS A 373 -9.80 -17.01 -7.17
CA HIS A 373 -9.65 -16.18 -5.99
C HIS A 373 -8.59 -15.13 -6.28
N ASP A 374 -8.43 -14.17 -5.36
CA ASP A 374 -7.49 -13.06 -5.44
C ASP A 374 -6.54 -12.96 -4.23
N SER A 375 -6.77 -13.76 -3.18
CA SER A 375 -6.16 -13.61 -1.84
C SER A 375 -6.01 -14.91 -1.04
N GLN A 376 -6.48 -16.07 -1.54
CA GLN A 376 -6.32 -17.39 -0.90
C GLN A 376 -5.84 -18.43 -1.90
N PRO A 377 -4.92 -19.35 -1.51
CA PRO A 377 -4.64 -20.52 -2.33
C PRO A 377 -5.85 -21.47 -2.38
N TYR A 378 -6.01 -22.17 -3.51
CA TYR A 378 -7.09 -23.14 -3.72
C TYR A 378 -6.62 -24.33 -4.55
N TRP A 379 -7.44 -25.38 -4.66
CA TRP A 379 -7.15 -26.49 -5.54
C TRP A 379 -7.38 -26.10 -6.99
N THR A 380 -6.40 -26.34 -7.86
CA THR A 380 -6.59 -26.15 -9.31
C THR A 380 -7.88 -26.85 -9.79
N PRO A 381 -8.74 -26.15 -10.55
CA PRO A 381 -10.05 -26.66 -10.93
C PRO A 381 -9.94 -27.94 -11.75
N SER A 382 -11.01 -28.73 -11.70
CA SER A 382 -11.22 -29.88 -12.59
C SER A 382 -12.50 -29.68 -13.41
N ASP A 383 -12.79 -28.42 -13.73
CA ASP A 383 -13.96 -28.02 -14.52
C ASP A 383 -13.85 -28.60 -15.94
N PRO A 384 -14.98 -29.04 -16.55
CA PRO A 384 -14.99 -29.31 -17.97
C PRO A 384 -14.76 -28.00 -18.76
N PRO A 385 -14.18 -28.07 -19.98
CA PRO A 385 -14.02 -26.89 -20.81
C PRO A 385 -15.32 -26.11 -21.00
N ILE A 386 -15.26 -24.79 -20.85
CA ILE A 386 -16.43 -23.92 -21.00
C ILE A 386 -16.98 -24.05 -22.43
N LYS A 387 -18.27 -24.35 -22.54
CA LYS A 387 -18.95 -24.40 -23.83
C LYS A 387 -19.19 -22.98 -24.34
N HIS A 388 -18.61 -22.65 -25.49
CA HIS A 388 -18.86 -21.38 -26.16
C HIS A 388 -20.25 -21.33 -26.78
N ILE A 389 -20.83 -20.13 -26.82
CA ILE A 389 -22.11 -19.89 -27.51
C ILE A 389 -21.89 -20.03 -29.02
N ASP A 390 -22.70 -20.87 -29.64
CA ASP A 390 -22.78 -21.03 -31.08
C ASP A 390 -24.03 -20.33 -31.61
N PHE A 391 -23.92 -19.04 -31.94
CA PHE A 391 -25.03 -18.20 -32.40
C PHE A 391 -25.68 -18.65 -33.71
N THR A 392 -25.15 -19.70 -34.36
CA THR A 392 -25.80 -20.31 -35.54
C THR A 392 -26.92 -21.29 -35.17
N LYS A 393 -27.03 -21.66 -33.89
CA LYS A 393 -28.04 -22.58 -33.36
C LYS A 393 -29.17 -21.84 -32.66
N ASP A 394 -30.23 -22.57 -32.33
CA ASP A 394 -31.30 -22.06 -31.45
C ASP A 394 -30.76 -21.74 -30.05
N ALA A 395 -31.36 -20.73 -29.41
CA ALA A 395 -30.93 -20.29 -28.08
C ALA A 395 -30.95 -21.40 -27.02
N SER A 396 -31.82 -22.40 -27.18
CA SER A 396 -31.84 -23.60 -26.34
C SER A 396 -30.49 -24.33 -26.25
N SER A 397 -29.59 -24.14 -27.21
CA SER A 397 -28.24 -24.73 -27.19
C SER A 397 -27.25 -24.07 -26.23
N TRP A 398 -27.57 -22.90 -25.65
CA TRP A 398 -26.74 -22.22 -24.64
C TRP A 398 -27.51 -21.71 -23.42
N LEU A 399 -28.82 -21.93 -23.34
CA LEU A 399 -29.65 -21.63 -22.15
C LEU A 399 -29.46 -22.68 -21.04
N GLU A 400 -28.21 -23.06 -20.77
CA GLU A 400 -27.81 -23.94 -19.68
C GLU A 400 -26.71 -23.27 -18.83
N PRO A 401 -26.75 -23.40 -17.49
CA PRO A 401 -25.68 -22.88 -16.64
C PRO A 401 -24.38 -23.65 -16.86
N THR A 402 -23.25 -22.97 -16.69
CA THR A 402 -21.94 -23.61 -16.65
C THR A 402 -21.85 -24.54 -15.43
N GLN A 403 -21.44 -25.79 -15.65
CA GLN A 403 -21.19 -26.72 -14.56
C GLN A 403 -19.83 -26.42 -13.94
N LEU A 404 -19.81 -26.19 -12.63
CA LEU A 404 -18.59 -25.99 -11.85
C LEU A 404 -18.30 -27.25 -11.04
N ALA A 405 -17.10 -27.78 -11.17
CA ALA A 405 -16.56 -28.87 -10.38
C ALA A 405 -16.30 -28.41 -8.94
N SER A 406 -16.34 -29.36 -8.00
CA SER A 406 -15.93 -29.09 -6.62
C SER A 406 -14.44 -28.75 -6.57
N GLN A 407 -14.07 -27.70 -5.84
CA GLN A 407 -12.67 -27.37 -5.52
C GLN A 407 -12.09 -28.32 -4.45
N ALA A 408 -12.13 -29.62 -4.70
CA ALA A 408 -11.51 -30.65 -3.88
C ALA A 408 -10.27 -31.20 -4.59
N CYS A 409 -9.34 -31.76 -3.82
CA CYS A 409 -8.22 -32.49 -4.40
C CYS A 409 -8.74 -33.67 -5.24
N SER A 410 -8.34 -33.76 -6.50
CA SER A 410 -8.75 -34.86 -7.38
C SER A 410 -8.18 -36.18 -6.84
N GLU A 411 -9.05 -37.13 -6.50
CA GLU A 411 -8.63 -38.46 -6.04
C GLU A 411 -7.75 -39.16 -7.09
N GLY A 412 -6.61 -39.71 -6.67
CA GLY A 412 -5.71 -40.47 -7.54
C GLY A 412 -4.80 -39.64 -8.46
N LYS A 413 -4.88 -38.31 -8.47
CA LYS A 413 -3.95 -37.42 -9.18
C LYS A 413 -3.01 -36.71 -8.20
N ASN A 414 -1.84 -36.29 -8.69
CA ASN A 414 -0.93 -35.46 -7.89
C ASN A 414 -1.59 -34.12 -7.53
N PRO A 415 -1.50 -33.66 -6.27
CA PRO A 415 -2.08 -32.39 -5.85
C PRO A 415 -1.35 -31.22 -6.52
N LEU A 416 -2.11 -30.28 -7.08
CA LEU A 416 -1.60 -29.04 -7.65
C LEU A 416 -2.36 -27.86 -7.04
N VAL A 417 -1.64 -27.05 -6.26
CA VAL A 417 -2.17 -25.85 -5.60
C VAL A 417 -2.21 -24.70 -6.61
N GLU A 418 -3.26 -23.91 -6.59
CA GLU A 418 -3.29 -22.63 -7.27
C GLU A 418 -2.99 -21.52 -6.28
N ILE A 419 -2.00 -20.68 -6.60
CA ILE A 419 -1.74 -19.42 -5.89
C ILE A 419 -2.23 -18.29 -6.80
N PRO A 420 -3.35 -17.64 -6.47
CA PRO A 420 -3.96 -16.69 -7.40
C PRO A 420 -3.01 -15.56 -7.79
N CYS A 421 -2.94 -15.29 -9.09
CA CYS A 421 -2.29 -14.11 -9.65
C CYS A 421 -3.18 -13.53 -10.75
N GLY A 422 -3.19 -12.22 -10.92
CA GLY A 422 -4.04 -11.60 -11.91
C GLY A 422 -3.68 -10.17 -12.27
N TRP A 423 -4.40 -9.64 -13.25
CA TRP A 423 -4.09 -8.39 -13.95
C TRP A 423 -3.98 -7.14 -13.05
N TYR A 424 -4.62 -7.15 -11.88
CA TYR A 424 -4.57 -6.04 -10.92
C TYR A 424 -3.39 -6.13 -9.93
N ASN A 425 -2.60 -7.20 -10.00
CA ASN A 425 -1.46 -7.45 -9.10
C ASN A 425 -0.10 -7.29 -9.81
N GLU A 426 -0.09 -6.75 -11.03
CA GLU A 426 1.11 -6.68 -11.87
C GLU A 426 1.42 -5.27 -12.38
N ASP A 427 2.66 -5.05 -12.81
CA ASP A 427 3.18 -3.75 -13.23
C ASP A 427 3.16 -3.53 -14.75
N MET A 428 3.31 -4.56 -15.59
CA MET A 428 3.54 -4.42 -17.03
C MET A 428 2.30 -3.86 -17.72
N MET A 429 1.12 -4.42 -17.47
CA MET A 429 -0.11 -3.98 -18.14
C MET A 429 -0.43 -2.47 -18.01
N PRO A 430 -0.26 -1.84 -16.83
CA PRO A 430 -0.42 -0.38 -16.71
C PRO A 430 0.82 0.43 -17.10
N LEU A 431 2.03 -0.07 -16.85
CA LEU A 431 3.26 0.76 -16.87
C LEU A 431 4.23 0.47 -18.03
N GLN A 432 4.01 -0.58 -18.82
CA GLN A 432 4.82 -0.88 -20.00
C GLN A 432 4.09 -0.44 -21.27
N TYR A 433 4.79 0.32 -22.11
CA TYR A 433 4.33 0.60 -23.47
C TYR A 433 4.79 -0.51 -24.42
N LEU A 434 3.84 -1.09 -25.15
CA LEU A 434 4.05 -2.12 -26.17
C LEU A 434 3.54 -1.59 -27.52
N PRO A 435 4.42 -1.31 -28.49
CA PRO A 435 4.08 -0.50 -29.66
C PRO A 435 3.07 -1.14 -30.61
N HIS A 436 3.00 -2.48 -30.64
CA HIS A 436 2.13 -3.24 -31.55
C HIS A 436 0.90 -3.82 -30.84
N LEU A 437 0.72 -3.52 -29.55
CA LEU A 437 -0.46 -3.93 -28.80
C LEU A 437 -1.52 -2.83 -28.85
N ALA A 438 -2.67 -3.14 -29.44
CA ALA A 438 -3.81 -2.22 -29.44
C ALA A 438 -4.23 -1.87 -28.01
N ASN A 439 -4.47 -0.59 -27.74
CA ASN A 439 -4.76 -0.06 -26.40
C ASN A 439 -3.68 -0.36 -25.35
N SER A 440 -2.41 -0.49 -25.77
CA SER A 440 -1.29 -0.50 -24.83
C SER A 440 -1.32 0.74 -23.93
N ASN A 441 -1.12 0.54 -22.63
CA ASN A 441 -0.84 1.64 -21.70
C ASN A 441 0.65 1.99 -21.74
N GLY A 442 1.29 2.21 -20.58
CA GLY A 442 2.69 2.61 -20.46
C GLY A 442 2.91 4.00 -19.88
N TYR A 443 1.84 4.77 -19.70
CA TYR A 443 1.88 6.15 -19.17
C TYR A 443 1.03 6.35 -17.91
N VAL A 444 0.55 5.26 -17.31
CA VAL A 444 -0.13 5.33 -16.01
C VAL A 444 0.88 5.79 -14.96
N GLY A 445 0.46 6.70 -14.07
CA GLY A 445 1.33 7.20 -13.01
C GLY A 445 1.70 6.07 -12.03
N THR A 446 2.98 5.94 -11.69
CA THR A 446 3.46 4.91 -10.74
C THR A 446 2.79 5.02 -9.36
N ARG A 447 2.40 6.23 -8.95
CA ARG A 447 1.63 6.46 -7.72
C ARG A 447 0.22 5.86 -7.78
N THR A 448 -0.41 5.80 -8.96
CA THR A 448 -1.73 5.21 -9.15
C THR A 448 -1.69 3.70 -8.95
N VAL A 449 -0.72 3.02 -9.57
CA VAL A 449 -0.53 1.57 -9.41
C VAL A 449 -0.16 1.23 -7.97
N GLU A 450 0.79 1.97 -7.38
CA GLU A 450 1.15 1.84 -5.96
C GLU A 450 -0.06 1.97 -5.03
N GLN A 451 -0.91 2.99 -5.24
CA GLN A 451 -2.08 3.22 -4.41
C GLN A 451 -3.12 2.12 -4.59
N MET A 452 -3.35 1.66 -5.83
CA MET A 452 -4.27 0.56 -6.11
C MET A 452 -3.89 -0.72 -5.34
N TRP A 453 -2.60 -1.06 -5.30
CA TRP A 453 -2.13 -2.20 -4.52
C TRP A 453 -2.29 -1.99 -3.01
N LYS A 454 -2.00 -0.79 -2.51
CA LYS A 454 -2.22 -0.44 -1.09
C LYS A 454 -3.70 -0.54 -0.71
N ASP A 455 -4.60 -0.03 -1.55
CA ASP A 455 -6.04 -0.07 -1.30
C ASP A 455 -6.55 -1.52 -1.27
N LYS A 456 -6.09 -2.36 -2.20
CA LYS A 456 -6.40 -3.80 -2.19
C LYS A 456 -5.91 -4.46 -0.90
N PHE A 457 -4.65 -4.23 -0.52
CA PHE A 457 -4.09 -4.78 0.72
C PHE A 457 -4.91 -4.35 1.93
N MET A 458 -5.23 -3.05 2.06
CA MET A 458 -5.98 -2.52 3.19
C MET A 458 -7.39 -3.11 3.27
N TRP A 459 -8.05 -3.27 2.12
CA TRP A 459 -9.36 -3.91 2.10
C TRP A 459 -9.27 -5.37 2.57
N LEU A 460 -8.31 -6.15 2.07
CA LEU A 460 -8.09 -7.53 2.51
C LEU A 460 -7.71 -7.61 4.00
N TRP A 461 -6.87 -6.69 4.48
CA TRP A 461 -6.48 -6.60 5.89
C TRP A 461 -7.68 -6.39 6.82
N GLU A 462 -8.65 -5.60 6.39
CA GLU A 462 -9.87 -5.33 7.16
C GLU A 462 -10.95 -6.43 6.98
N ASN A 463 -10.95 -7.13 5.85
CA ASN A 463 -12.10 -7.95 5.40
C ASN A 463 -11.78 -9.42 5.06
N SER A 464 -10.54 -9.91 5.23
CA SER A 464 -10.12 -11.26 4.83
C SER A 464 -11.01 -12.40 5.35
N GLU A 465 -11.59 -12.24 6.54
CA GLU A 465 -12.50 -13.23 7.11
C GLU A 465 -13.77 -13.48 6.28
N VAL A 466 -14.15 -12.54 5.41
CA VAL A 466 -15.23 -12.73 4.44
C VAL A 466 -14.90 -13.90 3.50
N ASP A 467 -13.62 -14.10 3.20
CA ASP A 467 -13.09 -15.17 2.36
C ASP A 467 -12.79 -16.45 3.14
N GLY A 468 -13.28 -16.55 4.38
CA GLY A 468 -13.21 -17.77 5.20
C GLY A 468 -11.89 -18.00 5.94
N SER A 469 -10.95 -17.02 5.94
CA SER A 469 -9.70 -17.07 6.69
C SER A 469 -9.29 -15.68 7.17
N ALA A 470 -8.83 -15.55 8.42
CA ALA A 470 -8.26 -14.29 8.89
C ALA A 470 -6.92 -13.98 8.19
N ASP A 471 -6.11 -15.01 7.90
CA ASP A 471 -4.87 -14.91 7.14
C ASP A 471 -5.17 -14.82 5.64
N PHE A 472 -4.38 -14.06 4.88
CA PHE A 472 -4.47 -14.01 3.42
C PHE A 472 -3.09 -13.94 2.76
N ILE A 473 -3.04 -14.27 1.48
CA ILE A 473 -1.86 -14.07 0.65
C ILE A 473 -2.00 -12.78 -0.16
N PHE A 474 -0.90 -12.06 -0.32
CA PHE A 474 -0.86 -10.82 -1.10
C PHE A 474 0.11 -10.99 -2.29
N PRO A 475 -0.39 -11.49 -3.43
CA PRO A 475 0.43 -11.67 -4.63
C PRO A 475 0.74 -10.31 -5.26
N ILE A 476 2.02 -10.07 -5.56
CA ILE A 476 2.48 -8.94 -6.36
C ILE A 476 3.47 -9.47 -7.38
N LEU A 477 3.29 -9.05 -8.63
CA LEU A 477 4.10 -9.44 -9.76
C LEU A 477 4.75 -8.21 -10.36
N MET A 478 6.06 -8.29 -10.59
CA MET A 478 6.82 -7.23 -11.25
C MET A 478 7.65 -7.81 -12.38
N HIS A 479 7.93 -7.03 -13.42
CA HIS A 479 8.79 -7.49 -14.51
C HIS A 479 10.12 -6.72 -14.49
N PRO A 480 11.28 -7.36 -14.69
CA PRO A 480 12.54 -6.66 -14.98
C PRO A 480 12.44 -5.69 -16.15
N ASP A 481 11.61 -6.01 -17.13
CA ASP A 481 11.24 -5.18 -18.28
C ASP A 481 10.65 -3.83 -17.84
N THR A 482 9.79 -3.86 -16.83
CA THR A 482 8.98 -2.72 -16.37
C THR A 482 9.55 -2.12 -15.08
N SER A 483 9.44 -2.81 -13.95
CA SER A 483 9.94 -2.36 -12.64
C SER A 483 11.46 -2.17 -12.58
N GLY A 484 12.22 -2.71 -13.54
CA GLY A 484 13.65 -2.43 -13.69
C GLY A 484 13.99 -1.07 -14.31
N MET A 485 13.02 -0.37 -14.88
CA MET A 485 13.18 0.98 -15.42
C MET A 485 13.42 2.01 -14.31
N ALA A 486 14.34 2.96 -14.55
CA ALA A 486 14.82 3.88 -13.51
C ALA A 486 13.71 4.71 -12.84
N HIS A 487 12.68 5.10 -13.59
CA HIS A 487 11.56 5.89 -13.08
C HIS A 487 10.47 5.04 -12.38
N ILE A 488 10.49 3.71 -12.54
CA ILE A 488 9.58 2.77 -11.87
C ILE A 488 10.23 2.13 -10.65
N MET A 489 11.55 1.95 -10.61
CA MET A 489 12.29 1.39 -9.48
C MET A 489 11.89 1.99 -8.12
N GLY A 490 11.62 3.31 -8.08
CA GLY A 490 11.15 3.97 -6.86
C GLY A 490 9.77 3.50 -6.38
N MET A 491 8.88 3.08 -7.28
CA MET A 491 7.59 2.45 -6.93
C MET A 491 7.82 1.10 -6.26
N ALA A 492 8.65 0.26 -6.87
CA ALA A 492 8.99 -1.06 -6.34
C ALA A 492 9.56 -0.95 -4.92
N GLU A 493 10.54 -0.05 -4.70
CA GLU A 493 11.11 0.19 -3.37
C GLU A 493 10.05 0.68 -2.36
N ARG A 494 9.20 1.65 -2.74
CA ARG A 494 8.18 2.18 -1.83
C ARG A 494 7.13 1.13 -1.43
N VAL A 495 6.67 0.31 -2.37
CA VAL A 495 5.70 -0.77 -2.07
C VAL A 495 6.33 -1.79 -1.12
N MET A 496 7.55 -2.23 -1.41
CA MET A 496 8.25 -3.19 -0.56
C MET A 496 8.54 -2.62 0.83
N VAL A 497 8.96 -1.35 0.94
CA VAL A 497 9.20 -0.68 2.23
C VAL A 497 7.90 -0.57 3.02
N TRP A 498 6.81 -0.16 2.35
CA TRP A 498 5.51 -0.07 2.98
C TRP A 498 5.04 -1.42 3.52
N LEU A 499 5.19 -2.51 2.77
CA LEU A 499 4.86 -3.87 3.22
C LEU A 499 5.74 -4.30 4.41
N LYS A 500 7.05 -4.04 4.37
CA LYS A 500 7.95 -4.35 5.49
C LYS A 500 7.59 -3.61 6.78
N ASN A 501 7.05 -2.40 6.68
CA ASN A 501 6.68 -1.59 7.84
C ASN A 501 5.48 -2.16 8.64
N TRP A 502 4.80 -3.19 8.14
CA TRP A 502 3.79 -3.95 8.89
C TRP A 502 4.39 -4.94 9.91
N GLY A 503 5.72 -5.06 9.96
CA GLY A 503 6.42 -5.88 10.95
C GLY A 503 6.00 -7.35 10.90
N ASP A 504 5.80 -7.96 12.06
CA ASP A 504 5.50 -9.39 12.21
C ASP A 504 4.15 -9.83 11.62
N SER A 505 3.31 -8.87 11.19
CA SER A 505 2.03 -9.17 10.53
C SER A 505 2.21 -9.55 9.05
N VAL A 506 3.34 -9.15 8.44
CA VAL A 506 3.64 -9.40 7.03
C VAL A 506 4.90 -10.24 6.90
N GLU A 507 4.77 -11.36 6.21
CA GLU A 507 5.88 -12.24 5.87
C GLU A 507 6.05 -12.29 4.35
N PHE A 508 7.26 -12.03 3.85
CA PHE A 508 7.60 -12.33 2.46
C PHE A 508 7.90 -13.82 2.35
N CYS A 509 7.17 -14.51 1.49
CA CYS A 509 7.33 -15.93 1.25
C CYS A 509 7.54 -16.19 -0.25
N THR A 510 8.33 -17.22 -0.56
CA THR A 510 8.30 -17.79 -1.89
C THR A 510 6.95 -18.49 -2.13
N HIS A 511 6.55 -18.64 -3.38
CA HIS A 511 5.32 -19.34 -3.74
C HIS A 511 5.34 -20.81 -3.29
N GLU A 512 6.47 -21.51 -3.39
CA GLU A 512 6.62 -22.87 -2.84
C GLU A 512 6.37 -22.91 -1.33
N GLN A 513 6.86 -21.93 -0.55
CA GLN A 513 6.59 -21.87 0.89
C GLN A 513 5.10 -21.68 1.19
N ILE A 514 4.42 -20.83 0.42
CA ILE A 514 2.97 -20.61 0.54
C ILE A 514 2.21 -21.90 0.24
N ALA A 515 2.50 -22.56 -0.90
CA ALA A 515 1.84 -23.79 -1.32
C ALA A 515 2.06 -24.92 -0.30
N ARG A 516 3.29 -25.12 0.20
CA ARG A 516 3.59 -26.13 1.23
C ARG A 516 2.83 -25.86 2.53
N GLY A 517 2.83 -24.61 2.98
CA GLY A 517 2.11 -24.21 4.19
C GLY A 517 0.62 -24.45 4.07
N TRP A 518 0.03 -24.11 2.94
CA TRP A 518 -1.39 -24.35 2.67
C TRP A 518 -1.72 -25.85 2.63
N LEU A 519 -0.91 -26.67 1.95
CA LEU A 519 -1.12 -28.13 1.91
C LEU A 519 -1.05 -28.78 3.29
N ALA A 520 -0.14 -28.32 4.16
CA ALA A 520 -0.07 -28.80 5.54
C ALA A 520 -1.37 -28.49 6.30
N GLN A 521 -1.91 -27.27 6.15
CA GLN A 521 -3.19 -26.88 6.74
C GLN A 521 -4.36 -27.73 6.20
N GLN A 522 -4.37 -28.08 4.91
CA GLN A 522 -5.41 -28.95 4.34
C GLN A 522 -5.36 -30.37 4.91
N LYS A 523 -4.16 -30.92 5.13
CA LYS A 523 -3.99 -32.24 5.77
C LYS A 523 -4.46 -32.24 7.23
N ASP A 524 -4.18 -31.18 7.97
CA ASP A 524 -4.64 -31.05 9.35
C ASP A 524 -6.18 -30.94 9.43
N LYS A 525 -6.81 -30.30 8.43
CA LYS A 525 -8.27 -30.22 8.31
C LYS A 525 -8.89 -31.58 7.97
N SER A 526 -8.25 -32.38 7.10
CA SER A 526 -8.77 -33.70 6.71
C SER A 526 -8.48 -34.81 7.73
N GLY A 527 -7.48 -34.65 8.59
CA GLY A 527 -7.11 -35.58 9.67
C GLY A 527 -7.81 -35.35 11.03
N ARG A 528 -8.77 -34.42 11.12
CA ARG A 528 -9.61 -34.17 12.32
C ARG A 528 -11.02 -34.80 12.22
N SER A 529 -11.18 -35.89 11.45
CA SER A 529 -12.43 -36.66 11.38
C SER A 529 -12.48 -37.83 12.35
#